data_AF-A0A972VYI7-F1
#
_entry.id   AF-A0A972VYI7-F1
#
_cell.length_a   1.000
_cell.length_b   1.000
_cell.length_c   1.000
_cell.angle_alpha   90.00
_cell.angle_beta   90.00
_cell.angle_gamma   90.00
#
_symmetry.space_group_name_H-M   'P 1'
#
loop_
_entity.id
_entity.type
_entity.pdbx_description
1 polymer ?
#
loop_
_entity_poly.entity_id
_entity_poly.type
_entity_poly.pdbx_seq_one_letter_code
_entity_poly.pdbx_strand_id
1 'polypeptide(L)'
;MMSKSLVSLVLIGGLLAGCGPAETVEQAAAPAALAPADSNIACDTVVGITPVCGFHNPEDLAVVPGGEFLLVSEMGAFMSDEPNTLSLLDIANSQRAPLQINWASMEPRWGDAACIAPDAEKFSPHGIDLMTRADGRHQVLVVNHGNEQIEFFE
;
A
#
# COMPACT_ATOMS: atom_id res chain seq x y z
N MET A 1 54.08 19.72 -19.42
CA MET A 1 53.60 20.14 -20.75
C MET A 1 52.07 20.17 -20.73
N MET A 2 51.48 21.27 -21.21
CA MET A 2 50.04 21.63 -21.32
C MET A 2 49.25 21.70 -20.01
N SER A 3 49.13 22.88 -19.38
CA SER A 3 48.30 24.06 -19.72
C SER A 3 46.83 23.90 -19.38
N LYS A 4 46.40 24.67 -18.37
CA LYS A 4 45.01 24.90 -17.96
C LYS A 4 44.26 25.68 -19.05
N SER A 5 43.00 25.36 -19.30
CA SER A 5 42.01 26.37 -19.68
C SER A 5 40.61 25.92 -19.29
N LEU A 6 40.09 26.57 -18.26
CA LEU A 6 38.66 26.70 -17.99
C LEU A 6 38.06 27.49 -19.15
N VAL A 7 37.12 26.90 -19.89
CA VAL A 7 36.24 27.65 -20.78
C VAL A 7 34.94 27.89 -20.03
N SER A 8 34.74 29.14 -19.63
CA SER A 8 33.50 29.65 -19.07
C SER A 8 32.54 29.94 -20.23
N LEU A 9 31.43 29.21 -20.31
CA LEU A 9 30.41 29.45 -21.34
C LEU A 9 29.38 30.44 -20.79
N VAL A 10 29.47 31.68 -21.26
CA VAL A 10 28.48 32.73 -21.03
C VAL A 10 27.27 32.44 -21.91
N LEU A 11 26.13 32.05 -21.34
CA LEU A 11 24.85 32.06 -22.07
C LEU A 11 24.32 33.49 -22.11
N ILE A 12 24.45 34.12 -23.27
CA ILE A 12 23.78 35.38 -23.59
C ILE A 12 22.30 35.05 -23.83
N GLY A 13 21.44 35.52 -22.94
CA GLY A 13 19.99 35.45 -23.10
C GLY A 13 19.54 36.29 -24.30
N GLY A 14 19.08 35.63 -25.35
CA GLY A 14 18.38 36.27 -26.45
C GLY A 14 16.88 36.31 -26.16
N LEU A 15 16.35 37.50 -25.85
CA LEU A 15 14.91 37.77 -25.95
C LEU A 15 14.54 37.82 -27.44
N LEU A 16 13.89 36.77 -27.94
CA LEU A 16 13.16 36.84 -29.20
C LEU A 16 11.76 37.41 -28.89
N ALA A 17 11.59 38.71 -29.13
CA ALA A 17 10.28 39.34 -29.16
C ALA A 17 9.59 38.97 -30.48
N GLY A 18 8.70 37.97 -30.43
CA GLY A 18 7.81 37.65 -31.53
C GLY A 18 6.68 38.66 -31.64
N CYS A 19 6.49 39.26 -32.81
CA CYS A 19 5.28 39.99 -33.18
C CYS A 19 4.18 38.97 -33.53
N GLY A 20 3.44 38.51 -32.52
CA GLY A 20 2.16 37.83 -32.69
C GLY A 20 1.03 38.71 -32.17
N PRO A 21 -0.23 38.54 -32.65
CA PRO A 21 -1.38 39.16 -32.01
C PRO A 21 -1.39 38.79 -30.52
N ALA A 22 -1.70 39.76 -29.66
CA ALA A 22 -1.85 39.55 -28.23
C ALA A 22 -3.08 38.65 -27.98
N GLU A 23 -2.89 37.34 -28.05
CA GLU A 23 -3.83 36.40 -27.49
C GLU A 23 -3.73 36.55 -25.97
N THR A 24 -4.82 37.01 -25.36
CA THR A 24 -5.00 36.89 -23.92
C THR A 24 -4.87 35.41 -23.60
N VAL A 25 -3.75 35.03 -22.98
CA VAL A 25 -3.61 33.73 -22.36
C VAL A 25 -4.63 33.73 -21.23
N GLU A 26 -5.84 33.26 -21.52
CA GLU A 26 -6.77 32.86 -20.50
C GLU A 26 -6.05 31.78 -19.73
N GLN A 27 -5.61 32.14 -18.52
CA GLN A 27 -4.89 31.24 -17.64
C GLN A 27 -5.85 30.09 -17.34
N ALA A 28 -5.72 29.00 -18.09
CA ALA A 28 -6.46 27.79 -17.87
C ALA A 28 -6.21 27.44 -16.40
N ALA A 29 -7.27 27.52 -15.60
CA ALA A 29 -7.24 27.10 -14.22
C ALA A 29 -6.62 25.70 -14.20
N ALA A 30 -5.64 25.50 -13.31
CA ALA A 30 -5.17 24.16 -13.01
C ALA A 30 -6.40 23.27 -12.80
N PRO A 31 -6.42 22.02 -13.33
CA PRO A 31 -7.53 21.13 -13.07
C PRO A 31 -7.74 21.11 -11.57
N ALA A 32 -8.95 21.48 -11.14
CA ALA A 32 -9.32 21.41 -9.74
C ALA A 32 -8.88 20.03 -9.25
N ALA A 33 -8.06 19.99 -8.20
CA ALA A 33 -7.76 18.75 -7.51
C ALA A 33 -9.10 18.03 -7.34
N LEU A 34 -9.21 16.82 -7.88
CA LEU A 34 -10.36 15.97 -7.65
C LEU A 34 -10.55 15.97 -6.13
N ALA A 35 -11.67 16.51 -5.67
CA ALA A 35 -12.05 16.40 -4.28
C ALA A 35 -11.94 14.91 -3.90
N PRO A 36 -11.49 14.57 -2.68
CA PRO A 36 -11.51 13.17 -2.26
C PRO A 36 -12.92 12.66 -2.53
N ALA A 37 -13.03 11.66 -3.40
CA ALA A 37 -14.31 11.03 -3.64
C ALA A 37 -14.85 10.62 -2.27
N ASP A 38 -16.06 11.06 -1.93
CA ASP A 38 -16.76 10.56 -0.75
C ASP A 38 -16.65 9.03 -0.78
N SER A 39 -15.85 8.47 0.12
CA SER A 39 -15.42 7.06 0.08
C SER A 39 -16.54 6.08 0.43
N ASN A 40 -17.78 6.56 0.52
CA ASN A 40 -18.97 5.74 0.59
C ASN A 40 -19.41 5.36 -0.83
N ILE A 41 -18.57 4.59 -1.53
CA ILE A 41 -19.07 3.82 -2.68
C ILE A 41 -20.11 2.87 -2.11
N ALA A 42 -21.36 3.02 -2.54
CA ALA A 42 -22.43 2.16 -2.12
C ALA A 42 -22.05 0.71 -2.44
N CYS A 43 -22.08 -0.15 -1.43
CA CYS A 43 -21.71 -1.55 -1.53
C CYS A 43 -22.86 -2.40 -2.11
N ASP A 44 -23.46 -1.87 -3.16
CA ASP A 44 -24.65 -2.43 -3.79
C ASP A 44 -24.27 -3.51 -4.81
N THR A 45 -25.20 -4.43 -5.04
CA THR A 45 -25.05 -5.39 -6.14
C THR A 45 -25.15 -4.67 -7.48
N VAL A 46 -24.12 -4.82 -8.31
CA VAL A 46 -24.04 -4.19 -9.63
C VAL A 46 -23.70 -5.25 -10.67
N VAL A 47 -24.47 -5.33 -11.76
CA VAL A 47 -24.22 -6.26 -12.88
C VAL A 47 -24.07 -7.73 -12.41
N GLY A 48 -24.86 -8.14 -11.41
CA GLY A 48 -24.81 -9.50 -10.86
C GLY A 48 -23.58 -9.83 -10.01
N ILE A 49 -22.75 -8.83 -9.70
CA ILE A 49 -21.65 -8.92 -8.74
C ILE A 49 -22.18 -8.45 -7.39
N THR A 50 -22.11 -9.32 -6.38
CA THR A 50 -22.45 -8.98 -5.00
C THR A 50 -21.15 -8.70 -4.24
N PRO A 51 -20.86 -7.44 -3.87
CA PRO A 51 -19.68 -7.12 -3.10
C PRO A 51 -19.82 -7.65 -1.66
N VAL A 52 -18.70 -8.02 -1.03
CA VAL A 52 -18.63 -8.23 0.41
C VAL A 52 -18.07 -6.97 1.06
N CYS A 53 -18.86 -6.35 1.92
CA CYS A 53 -18.57 -5.02 2.47
C CYS A 53 -17.76 -5.08 3.77
N GLY A 54 -17.27 -3.91 4.19
CA GLY A 54 -16.67 -3.70 5.51
C GLY A 54 -15.15 -3.82 5.55
N PHE A 55 -14.51 -4.16 4.43
CA PHE A 55 -13.06 -4.10 4.27
C PHE A 55 -12.60 -2.68 3.90
N HIS A 56 -11.40 -2.31 4.33
CA HIS A 56 -10.72 -1.08 4.02
C HIS A 56 -9.47 -1.39 3.22
N ASN A 57 -9.48 -1.03 1.93
CA ASN A 57 -8.38 -1.24 0.99
C ASN A 57 -7.81 -2.69 1.00
N PRO A 58 -8.65 -3.71 0.71
CA PRO A 58 -8.18 -5.09 0.64
C PRO A 58 -7.27 -5.28 -0.59
N GLU A 59 -6.03 -5.76 -0.38
CA GLU A 59 -5.04 -5.90 -1.46
C GLU A 59 -4.78 -7.35 -1.90
N ASP A 60 -4.75 -8.30 -0.96
CA ASP A 60 -4.41 -9.70 -1.23
C ASP A 60 -5.21 -10.69 -0.35
N LEU A 61 -5.30 -11.95 -0.79
CA LEU A 61 -6.11 -13.01 -0.18
C LEU A 61 -5.33 -14.33 -0.08
N ALA A 62 -5.38 -14.97 1.09
CA ALA A 62 -4.87 -16.32 1.28
C ALA A 62 -5.91 -17.23 1.93
N VAL A 63 -5.98 -18.50 1.51
CA VAL A 63 -6.93 -19.46 2.08
C VAL A 63 -6.45 -19.94 3.45
N VAL A 64 -7.25 -19.74 4.50
CA VAL A 64 -6.95 -20.29 5.82
C VAL A 64 -7.14 -21.81 5.79
N PRO A 65 -6.25 -22.63 6.41
CA PRO A 65 -6.38 -24.07 6.42
C PRO A 65 -7.73 -24.50 7.04
N GLY A 66 -8.44 -25.37 6.34
CA GLY A 66 -9.85 -25.69 6.61
C GLY A 66 -10.79 -25.13 5.54
N GLY A 67 -10.43 -23.99 4.94
CA GLY A 67 -11.14 -23.41 3.80
C GLY A 67 -12.43 -22.67 4.17
N GLU A 68 -12.74 -22.48 5.45
CA GLU A 68 -13.89 -21.69 5.87
C GLU A 68 -13.66 -20.17 5.84
N PHE A 69 -12.38 -19.75 5.92
CA PHE A 69 -11.98 -18.35 5.95
C PHE A 69 -10.93 -18.03 4.88
N LEU A 70 -10.97 -16.80 4.36
CA LEU A 70 -9.82 -16.18 3.71
C LEU A 70 -9.16 -15.20 4.66
N LEU A 71 -7.84 -15.21 4.75
CA LEU A 71 -7.05 -14.12 5.29
C LEU A 71 -7.02 -12.99 4.26
N VAL A 72 -7.28 -11.77 4.70
CA VAL A 72 -7.30 -10.57 3.86
C VAL A 72 -6.30 -9.56 4.42
N SER A 73 -5.41 -9.06 3.57
CA SER A 73 -4.60 -7.88 3.90
C SER A 73 -5.36 -6.62 3.57
N GLU A 74 -5.49 -5.72 4.53
CA GLU A 74 -6.10 -4.41 4.37
C GLU A 74 -4.99 -3.38 4.52
N MET A 75 -4.52 -2.82 3.40
CA MET A 75 -3.41 -1.89 3.38
C MET A 75 -3.86 -0.51 3.87
N GLY A 76 -2.94 0.26 4.44
CA GLY A 76 -3.15 1.70 4.64
C GLY A 76 -3.35 2.44 3.32
N ALA A 77 -3.66 3.75 3.39
CA ALA A 77 -3.78 4.55 2.19
C ALA A 77 -2.46 4.58 1.40
N PHE A 78 -2.54 4.45 0.07
CA PHE A 78 -1.37 4.40 -0.81
C PHE A 78 -0.48 5.64 -0.65
N MET A 79 0.84 5.43 -0.56
CA MET A 79 1.85 6.49 -0.32
C MET A 79 1.61 7.30 0.98
N SER A 80 1.02 6.66 1.99
CA SER A 80 0.87 7.22 3.34
C SER A 80 1.49 6.29 4.38
N ASP A 81 1.72 6.83 5.59
CA ASP A 81 2.12 6.06 6.76
C ASP A 81 0.90 5.56 7.58
N GLU A 82 -0.32 5.64 7.04
CA GLU A 82 -1.52 5.21 7.77
C GLU A 82 -1.48 3.69 7.98
N PRO A 83 -1.57 3.19 9.22
CA PRO A 83 -1.64 1.76 9.47
C PRO A 83 -3.03 1.22 9.14
N ASN A 84 -3.08 -0.08 8.91
CA ASN A 84 -4.32 -0.84 8.81
C ASN A 84 -4.07 -2.28 9.33
N THR A 85 -4.75 -3.31 8.85
CA THR A 85 -4.81 -4.60 9.56
C THR A 85 -4.84 -5.81 8.64
N LEU A 86 -4.70 -6.99 9.24
CA LEU A 86 -5.22 -8.22 8.64
C LEU A 86 -6.64 -8.46 9.14
N SER A 87 -7.47 -9.09 8.32
CA SER A 87 -8.81 -9.54 8.71
C SER A 87 -9.14 -10.87 8.06
N LEU A 88 -10.32 -11.40 8.38
CA LEU A 88 -10.84 -12.62 7.80
C LEU A 88 -12.09 -12.32 6.97
N LEU A 89 -12.27 -13.07 5.89
CA LEU A 89 -13.56 -13.24 5.23
C LEU A 89 -14.14 -14.60 5.66
N ASP A 90 -15.27 -14.59 6.36
CA ASP A 90 -16.13 -15.76 6.52
C ASP A 90 -16.81 -16.03 5.17
N ILE A 91 -16.41 -17.12 4.51
CA ILE A 91 -16.89 -17.45 3.17
C ILE A 91 -18.37 -17.85 3.21
N ALA A 92 -18.78 -18.59 4.23
CA ALA A 92 -20.15 -19.10 4.34
C ALA A 92 -21.16 -17.98 4.55
N ASN A 93 -20.80 -17.00 5.38
CA ASN A 93 -21.67 -15.87 5.72
C ASN A 93 -21.45 -14.64 4.84
N SER A 94 -20.39 -14.62 4.01
CA SER A 94 -19.99 -13.45 3.22
C SER A 94 -19.82 -12.22 4.12
N GLN A 95 -19.04 -12.35 5.19
CA GLN A 95 -18.85 -11.30 6.19
C GLN A 95 -17.38 -11.15 6.57
N ARG A 96 -16.95 -9.90 6.74
CA ARG A 96 -15.67 -9.59 7.35
C ARG A 96 -15.71 -9.93 8.85
N ALA A 97 -14.70 -10.64 9.31
CA ALA A 97 -14.45 -10.90 10.72
C ALA A 97 -13.11 -10.30 11.14
N PRO A 98 -12.99 -9.77 12.37
CA PRO A 98 -11.75 -9.21 12.86
C PRO A 98 -10.70 -10.31 13.12
N LEU A 99 -9.43 -10.00 12.85
CA LEU A 99 -8.28 -10.80 13.27
C LEU A 99 -7.43 -9.96 14.23
N GLN A 100 -7.19 -10.49 15.43
CA GLN A 100 -6.33 -9.81 16.41
C GLN A 100 -4.88 -10.27 16.22
N ILE A 101 -3.97 -9.32 16.06
CA ILE A 101 -2.54 -9.59 15.93
C ILE A 101 -1.90 -9.47 17.31
N ASN A 102 -1.19 -10.53 17.72
CA ASN A 102 -0.33 -10.47 18.89
C ASN A 102 1.06 -9.95 18.49
N TRP A 103 1.37 -8.72 18.89
CA TRP A 103 2.64 -8.05 18.58
C TRP A 103 3.79 -8.43 19.53
N ALA A 104 3.57 -9.34 20.48
CA ALA A 104 4.63 -9.78 21.37
C ALA A 104 5.70 -10.58 20.60
N SER A 105 6.96 -10.16 20.70
CA SER A 105 8.09 -10.92 20.14
C SER A 105 8.28 -12.22 20.93
N MET A 106 8.29 -13.36 20.23
CA MET A 106 8.61 -14.66 20.79
C MET A 106 10.04 -15.06 20.44
N GLU A 107 10.77 -15.64 21.41
CA GLU A 107 12.11 -16.19 21.18
C GLU A 107 12.07 -17.72 21.14
N PRO A 108 12.87 -18.37 20.27
CA PRO A 108 13.77 -17.75 19.29
C PRO A 108 13.01 -17.14 18.11
N ARG A 109 13.42 -15.95 17.65
CA ARG A 109 12.90 -15.41 16.39
C ARG A 109 13.31 -16.31 15.21
N TRP A 110 12.41 -16.46 14.25
CA TRP A 110 12.59 -17.29 13.07
C TRP A 110 12.45 -16.41 11.82
N GLY A 111 13.55 -15.75 11.48
CA GLY A 111 13.67 -14.75 10.42
C GLY A 111 15.12 -14.25 10.38
N ASP A 112 15.40 -13.15 9.69
CA ASP A 112 16.72 -12.53 9.80
C ASP A 112 16.93 -12.00 11.22
N ALA A 113 18.05 -12.36 11.85
CA ALA A 113 18.38 -11.92 13.20
C ALA A 113 18.58 -10.40 13.32
N ALA A 114 18.93 -9.74 12.21
CA ALA A 114 19.09 -8.30 12.10
C ALA A 114 17.79 -7.55 11.81
N CYS A 115 16.69 -8.25 11.47
CA CYS A 115 15.39 -7.60 11.32
C CYS A 115 14.89 -7.04 12.66
N ILE A 116 14.40 -5.80 12.59
CA ILE A 116 13.79 -5.11 13.72
C ILE A 116 12.31 -5.52 13.76
N ALA A 117 11.77 -5.69 14.97
CA ALA A 117 10.35 -5.95 15.14
C ALA A 117 9.50 -4.83 14.52
N PRO A 118 8.34 -5.15 13.91
CA PRO A 118 7.46 -4.14 13.34
C PRO A 118 6.96 -3.15 14.39
N ASP A 119 6.80 -1.91 13.96
CA ASP A 119 5.99 -0.93 14.68
C ASP A 119 4.52 -1.16 14.32
N ALA A 120 3.72 -1.61 15.29
CA ALA A 120 2.31 -1.88 15.10
C ALA A 120 1.52 -0.64 14.64
N GLU A 121 1.97 0.56 15.02
CA GLU A 121 1.33 1.83 14.62
C GLU A 121 1.64 2.22 13.16
N LYS A 122 2.51 1.46 12.48
CA LYS A 122 2.85 1.64 11.06
C LYS A 122 2.49 0.44 10.20
N PHE A 123 1.87 -0.59 10.77
CA PHE A 123 1.59 -1.81 10.04
C PHE A 123 0.63 -1.55 8.88
N SER A 124 1.10 -1.72 7.65
CA SER A 124 0.36 -1.49 6.41
C SER A 124 0.57 -2.70 5.50
N PRO A 125 -0.24 -3.76 5.68
CA PRO A 125 -0.03 -5.04 5.01
C PRO A 125 -0.51 -5.00 3.55
N HIS A 126 0.30 -5.55 2.65
CA HIS A 126 -0.02 -5.66 1.23
C HIS A 126 -0.02 -7.13 0.80
N GLY A 127 0.99 -7.61 0.08
CA GLY A 127 1.07 -9.02 -0.32
C GLY A 127 1.19 -9.96 0.87
N ILE A 128 0.52 -11.11 0.82
CA ILE A 128 0.56 -12.13 1.88
C ILE A 128 0.81 -13.53 1.31
N ASP A 129 1.47 -14.37 2.10
CA ASP A 129 1.53 -15.81 1.86
C ASP A 129 1.25 -16.56 3.15
N LEU A 130 0.44 -17.62 3.07
CA LEU A 130 0.07 -18.45 4.22
C LEU A 130 0.38 -19.91 3.89
N MET A 131 1.19 -20.54 4.75
CA MET A 131 1.49 -21.97 4.62
C MET A 131 1.46 -22.68 5.97
N THR A 132 1.23 -24.00 5.93
CA THR A 132 1.38 -24.87 7.08
C THR A 132 2.77 -25.51 7.04
N ARG A 133 3.54 -25.34 8.11
CA ARG A 133 4.88 -25.93 8.24
C ARG A 133 4.80 -27.42 8.54
N ALA A 134 5.95 -28.09 8.43
CA ALA A 134 6.09 -29.52 8.72
C ALA A 134 5.78 -29.90 10.18
N ASP A 135 5.87 -28.94 11.11
CA ASP A 135 5.50 -29.12 12.53
C ASP A 135 4.00 -28.87 12.80
N GLY A 136 3.22 -28.57 11.76
CA GLY A 136 1.77 -28.34 11.84
C GLY A 136 1.39 -26.90 12.20
N ARG A 137 2.35 -26.02 12.50
CA ARG A 137 2.05 -24.61 12.75
C ARG A 137 1.78 -23.87 11.44
N HIS A 138 0.86 -22.91 11.49
CA HIS A 138 0.62 -22.01 10.36
C HIS A 138 1.63 -20.86 10.42
N GLN A 139 2.03 -20.36 9.27
CA GLN A 139 2.80 -19.14 9.19
C GLN A 139 2.18 -18.20 8.19
N VAL A 140 2.32 -16.92 8.45
CA VAL A 140 1.94 -15.85 7.52
C VAL A 140 3.16 -14.98 7.29
N LEU A 141 3.50 -14.77 6.02
CA LEU A 141 4.48 -13.78 5.60
C LEU A 141 3.73 -12.60 5.00
N VAL A 142 4.06 -11.38 5.44
CA VAL A 142 3.30 -10.18 5.08
C VAL A 142 4.26 -9.11 4.59
N VAL A 143 4.08 -8.64 3.36
CA VAL A 143 4.73 -7.41 2.89
C VAL A 143 4.15 -6.24 3.67
N ASN A 144 4.98 -5.53 4.42
CA ASN A 144 4.59 -4.39 5.24
C ASN A 144 5.25 -3.10 4.73
N HIS A 145 4.41 -2.15 4.30
CA HIS A 145 4.85 -0.84 3.83
C HIS A 145 5.19 0.16 4.94
N GLY A 146 5.01 -0.19 6.22
CA GLY A 146 5.34 0.69 7.35
C GLY A 146 6.84 1.02 7.47
N ASN A 147 7.70 0.03 7.24
CA ASN A 147 9.16 0.18 7.20
C ASN A 147 9.79 -0.57 6.01
N GLU A 148 8.98 -1.01 5.05
CA GLU A 148 9.37 -1.80 3.88
C GLU A 148 10.12 -3.09 4.22
N GLN A 149 9.40 -4.01 4.85
CA GLN A 149 9.93 -5.30 5.29
C GLN A 149 8.89 -6.42 5.13
N ILE A 150 9.33 -7.67 5.34
CA ILE A 150 8.43 -8.82 5.39
C ILE A 150 8.27 -9.23 6.86
N GLU A 151 7.04 -9.17 7.36
CA GLU A 151 6.71 -9.60 8.72
C GLU A 151 6.37 -11.08 8.74
N PHE A 152 6.85 -11.76 9.78
CA PHE A 152 6.68 -13.19 9.98
C PHE A 152 5.76 -13.40 11.19
N PHE A 153 4.59 -14.00 10.95
CA PHE A 153 3.64 -14.39 11.99
C PHE A 153 3.46 -15.91 12.02
N GLU A 154 3.04 -16.43 13.18
CA GLU A 154 2.76 -17.84 13.46
C GLU A 154 1.49 -17.99 14.30
#